data_AF-A0A2U3KZ27-F1
#
_entry.id   AF-A0A2U3KZ27-F1
#
_cell.length_a   1.000
_cell.length_b   1.000
_cell.length_c   1.000
_cell.angle_alpha   90.00
_cell.angle_beta   90.00
_cell.angle_gamma   90.00
#
_symmetry.space_group_name_H-M   'P 1'
#
loop_
_entity.id
_entity.type
_entity.pdbx_description
1 polymer ?
#
loop_
_entity_poly.entity_id
_entity_poly.type
_entity_poly.pdbx_seq_one_letter_code
_entity_poly.pdbx_strand_id
1 'polypeptide(L)' 'MASLVIDSSLAAAWCFPDERTDYTNAVLRAVSAPLEAIAPRLWADEVRNSVPMGLRR' A
#
# COMPACT_ATOMS: atom_id res chain seq x y z
N MET A 1 8.99 4.26 -20.63
CA MET A 1 8.82 3.22 -19.59
C MET A 1 7.81 3.73 -18.59
N ALA A 2 6.90 2.87 -18.11
CA ALA A 2 5.92 3.26 -17.08
C ALA A 2 6.47 2.91 -15.70
N SER A 3 6.32 3.81 -14.73
CA SER A 3 6.64 3.56 -13.32
C SER A 3 5.41 3.01 -12.61
N LEU A 4 5.60 2.00 -11.75
CA LEU A 4 4.55 1.54 -10.85
C LEU A 4 4.37 2.58 -9.74
N VAL A 5 3.16 3.13 -9.63
CA VAL A 5 2.78 4.09 -8.57
C VAL A 5 1.96 3.36 -7.52
N ILE A 6 2.38 3.42 -6.26
CA ILE A 6 1.68 2.82 -5.13
C ILE A 6 0.80 3.87 -4.47
N ASP A 7 -0.50 3.59 -4.45
CA ASP A 7 -1.48 4.38 -3.71
C ASP A 7 -1.47 4.02 -2.21
N SER A 8 -1.93 4.94 -1.37
CA SER A 8 -1.97 4.74 0.09
C SER A 8 -2.99 3.67 0.51
N SER A 9 -4.10 3.54 -0.20
CA SER A 9 -5.11 2.50 0.08
C SER A 9 -4.56 1.09 -0.13
N LEU A 10 -3.72 0.89 -1.15
CA LEU A 10 -3.07 -0.39 -1.41
C LEU A 10 -2.12 -0.77 -0.27
N ALA A 11 -1.36 0.20 0.23
CA ALA A 11 -0.46 0.00 1.35
C ALA A 11 -1.23 -0.28 2.66
N ALA A 12 -2.33 0.44 2.90
CA ALA A 12 -3.19 0.21 4.06
C ALA A 12 -3.76 -1.22 4.09
N ALA A 13 -4.19 -1.75 2.93
CA ALA A 13 -4.68 -3.13 2.83
C ALA A 13 -3.67 -4.20 3.27
N TRP A 14 -2.35 -3.92 3.21
CA TRP A 14 -1.34 -4.84 3.73
C TRP A 14 -1.29 -4.88 5.27
N CYS A 15 -1.75 -3.81 5.93
CA CYS A 15 -1.76 -3.70 7.40
C CYS A 15 -2.95 -4.43 8.05
N PHE A 16 -4.05 -4.64 7.33
CA PHE A 16 -5.30 -5.20 7.88
C PHE A 16 -5.63 -6.55 7.22
N PRO A 17 -5.60 -7.69 7.95
CA PRO A 17 -5.80 -9.01 7.37
C PRO A 17 -7.10 -9.18 6.57
N ASP A 18 -8.17 -8.51 6.97
CA ASP A 18 -9.50 -8.50 6.36
C ASP A 18 -9.58 -7.67 5.07
N GLU A 19 -8.68 -6.71 4.87
CA GLU A 19 -8.60 -5.90 3.64
C GLU A 19 -7.63 -6.51 2.60
N ARG A 20 -6.90 -7.58 2.95
CA ARG A 20 -5.98 -8.25 2.02
C ARG A 20 -6.73 -9.01 0.93
N THR A 21 -6.26 -8.89 -0.30
CA THR A 21 -6.76 -9.65 -1.46
C THR A 21 -5.60 -10.29 -2.21
N ASP A 22 -5.89 -11.21 -3.12
CA ASP A 22 -4.87 -11.80 -4.00
C ASP A 22 -4.12 -10.72 -4.79
N TYR A 23 -4.84 -9.67 -5.20
CA TYR A 23 -4.27 -8.53 -5.90
C TYR A 23 -3.30 -7.73 -5.01
N THR A 24 -3.75 -7.31 -3.82
CA THR A 24 -2.88 -6.49 -2.95
C THR A 24 -1.63 -7.28 -2.53
N ASN A 25 -1.76 -8.58 -2.26
CA ASN A 25 -0.63 -9.45 -1.95
C ASN A 25 0.32 -9.65 -3.15
N ALA A 26 -0.21 -9.75 -4.38
CA ALA A 26 0.62 -9.85 -5.58
C ALA A 26 1.46 -8.58 -5.80
N VAL A 27 0.87 -7.40 -5.58
CA VAL A 27 1.62 -6.14 -5.67
C VAL A 27 2.68 -6.04 -4.58
N LEU A 28 2.37 -6.44 -3.33
CA LEU A 28 3.35 -6.46 -2.24
C LEU A 28 4.58 -7.33 -2.60
N ARG A 29 4.35 -8.52 -3.16
CA ARG A 29 5.43 -9.40 -3.63
C ARG A 29 6.24 -8.75 -4.75
N ALA A 30 5.58 -8.07 -5.69
CA ALA A 30 6.24 -7.39 -6.80
C ALA A 30 7.17 -6.28 -6.29
N VAL A 31 6.70 -5.41 -5.40
CA VAL A 31 7.50 -4.29 -4.85
C VAL A 31 8.54 -4.72 -3.80
N SER A 32 8.40 -5.92 -3.23
CA SER A 32 9.42 -6.52 -2.36
C SER A 32 10.57 -7.17 -3.14
N ALA A 33 10.41 -7.34 -4.45
CA ALA A 33 11.44 -7.79 -5.37
C ALA A 33 12.24 -6.57 -5.92
N PRO A 34 13.20 -6.72 -6.86
CA PRO A 34 13.95 -5.61 -7.45
C PRO A 34 13.13 -4.59 -8.26
N LEU A 35 11.80 -4.64 -8.22
CA LEU A 35 10.94 -3.70 -8.91
C LEU A 35 10.91 -2.38 -8.14
N GLU A 36 11.46 -1.33 -8.72
CA GLU A 36 11.29 0.03 -8.20
C GLU A 36 9.84 0.50 -8.38
N ALA A 37 9.27 1.00 -7.30
CA ALA A 37 7.97 1.64 -7.27
C ALA A 37 8.08 3.03 -6.64
N ILE A 38 7.21 3.94 -7.08
CA ILE A 38 7.14 5.31 -6.57
C ILE A 38 5.80 5.53 -5.86
N ALA A 39 5.73 6.55 -5.01
CA ALA A 39 4.49 6.95 -4.37
C ALA A 39 4.30 8.48 -4.46
N PRO A 40 3.06 8.99 -4.48
CA PRO A 40 2.81 10.42 -4.40
C PRO A 40 3.36 11.03 -3.10
N ARG A 41 3.68 12.33 -3.11
CA ARG A 41 4.21 13.04 -1.93
C ARG A 41 3.33 12.89 -0.67
N LEU A 42 2.00 12.84 -0.85
CA LEU A 42 1.04 12.74 0.25
C LEU A 42 0.86 11.31 0.80
N TRP A 43 1.43 10.31 0.14
CA TRP A 43 1.24 8.90 0.48
C TRP A 43 1.59 8.60 1.95
N ALA A 44 2.69 9.17 2.46
CA ALA A 44 3.12 8.94 3.84
C ALA A 44 2.14 9.53 4.87
N ASP A 45 1.54 10.69 4.57
CA ASP A 45 0.53 11.32 5.42
C ASP A 45 -0.77 10.50 5.43
N GLU A 46 -1.17 10.00 4.27
CA GLU A 46 -2.36 9.17 4.11
C GLU A 46 -2.22 7.80 4.80
N VAL A 47 -1.08 7.11 4.65
CA VAL A 47 -0.78 5.86 5.37
C VAL A 47 -0.73 6.09 6.87
N ARG A 48 -0.07 7.16 7.32
CA ARG A 48 -0.03 7.53 8.74
C ARG A 48 -1.41 7.78 9.31
N ASN A 49 -2.34 8.34 8.55
CA ASN A 49 -3.70 8.60 9.02
C ASN A 49 -4.59 7.36 8.98
N SER A 50 -4.50 6.58 7.89
CA SER A 50 -5.37 5.42 7.66
C SER A 50 -5.10 4.26 8.63
N VAL A 51 -3.84 4.00 8.99
CA VAL A 51 -3.53 2.88 9.90
C VAL A 51 -4.14 3.07 11.31
N PRO A 52 -3.94 4.19 12.03
CA PRO A 52 -4.59 4.43 13.31
C PRO A 52 -6.12 4.50 13.21
N MET A 53 -6.67 5.00 12.11
CA MET A 53 -8.12 4.99 11.88
C MET A 53 -8.67 3.57 11.73
N GLY A 54 -7.97 2.69 11.00
CA GLY A 54 -8.35 1.29 10.82
C GLY A 54 -8.29 0.49 12.13
N LEU A 55 -7.30 0.75 12.99
CA LEU A 55 -7.19 0.11 14.30
C LEU A 55 -8.31 0.47 15.30
N ARG A 56 -9.10 1.52 15.03
CA ARG A 56 -10.23 1.96 15.88
C ARG A 56 -11.59 1.48 15.38
N ARG A 57 -11.63 0.76 14.26
CA ARG A 57 -12.85 0.15 13.72
C ARG A 57 -13.20 -1.10 14.52
#